data_AF-A0A7V7QHD4-F1
#
_entry.id   AF-A0A7V7QHD4-F1
#
_cell.length_a   1.000
_cell.length_b   1.000
_cell.length_c   1.000
_cell.angle_alpha   90.00
_cell.angle_beta   90.00
_cell.angle_gamma   90.00
#
_symmetry.space_group_name_H-M   'P 1'
#
loop_
_entity.id
_entity.type
_entity.pdbx_description
1 polymer ?
#
loop_
_entity_poly.entity_id
_entity_poly.type
_entity_poly.pdbx_seq_one_letter_code
_entity_poly.pdbx_strand_id
1 'polypeptide(L)'
;MRILVCSWGNICEPDLELSLKAMGHEVDVLKDKIKSMDYDVEYLKRMSNDFLLKHSYDCVFSINFIPVISRLCNLYHVKYISWIVDSPWYQLNSDTVTNSCNYIFIFDRNLYSRYKEKSEQIYYMPLGANVRFWDSIAVTQEDKELFTTDVSFVGSLYEDKHSYDKIKLPDYLKGYLDAVIEAQSYIYGYNLLDEVVGDELVEEFCNSIGWNSANADYQITKKEMMLTEFLGKKCAEVERHRYVKKLAKNYNFDLYTLSNTSAFPYINNKGAAESRIIMPKIFKCSKININMTIKTIESGIPLRVFDILGNGGFCITNYQSELLEYFTPDVDLVIYENEEDLLSKIAYYLRNEEERIQIARNGYNKVKSLYTYEKRLEKIIEIVWQDKKVCYGLENISSIEKKHALMYFLEQINAESVLDIGLFLERINASDKLNYQKIQSKLIVDGIELVYQAKNEEETVYRNTYKIDKIPSNFYDVVAVIDILKYFTVSDSIQLIQLLKQFSGLIIAEYQQEYEEIFNSIGTCKLEKITAGQSQLMLIIYNE
;
A
#
# COMPACT_ATOMS: atom_id res chain seq x y z
N MET A 1 9.64 11.67 10.98
CA MET A 1 10.20 10.48 11.63
C MET A 1 11.57 10.21 11.04
N ARG A 2 12.45 9.57 11.81
CA ARG A 2 13.69 8.99 11.34
C ARG A 2 13.52 7.47 11.23
N ILE A 3 13.72 6.94 10.03
CA ILE A 3 13.40 5.55 9.68
C ILE A 3 14.66 4.87 9.17
N LEU A 4 14.96 3.68 9.70
CA LEU A 4 16.01 2.82 9.18
C LEU A 4 15.38 1.80 8.21
N VAL A 5 15.69 1.92 6.92
CA VAL A 5 15.28 0.93 5.91
C VAL A 5 16.34 -0.15 5.79
N CYS A 6 15.95 -1.39 6.04
CA CYS A 6 16.81 -2.56 5.92
C CYS A 6 16.59 -3.24 4.57
N SER A 7 17.58 -3.10 3.68
CA SER A 7 17.56 -3.66 2.33
C SER A 7 18.17 -5.07 2.32
N TRP A 8 17.51 -5.99 1.61
CA TRP A 8 17.98 -7.36 1.37
C TRP A 8 17.93 -7.74 -0.13
N GLY A 9 17.60 -6.79 -0.99
CA GLY A 9 17.65 -6.94 -2.45
C GLY A 9 16.29 -7.16 -3.11
N ASN A 10 15.18 -6.85 -2.41
CA ASN A 10 13.85 -6.87 -3.03
C ASN A 10 13.66 -5.67 -3.97
N ILE A 11 12.97 -5.89 -5.09
CA ILE A 11 12.75 -4.87 -6.13
C ILE A 11 11.91 -3.67 -5.66
N CYS A 12 11.12 -3.81 -4.58
CA CYS A 12 10.25 -2.76 -4.06
C CYS A 12 10.98 -1.78 -3.12
N GLU A 13 12.18 -2.13 -2.64
CA GLU A 13 12.90 -1.33 -1.64
C GLU A 13 13.26 0.10 -2.13
N PRO A 14 13.65 0.32 -3.39
CA PRO A 14 13.90 1.67 -3.89
C PRO A 14 12.63 2.55 -3.86
N ASP A 15 11.47 1.99 -4.18
CA ASP A 15 10.20 2.73 -4.18
C ASP A 15 9.74 3.06 -2.76
N LEU A 16 9.97 2.14 -1.81
CA LEU A 16 9.82 2.42 -0.37
C LEU A 16 10.71 3.59 0.07
N GLU A 17 12.00 3.54 -0.24
CA GLU A 17 12.98 4.58 0.14
C GLU A 17 12.58 5.96 -0.43
N LEU A 18 12.27 6.01 -1.73
CA LEU A 18 11.91 7.25 -2.42
C LEU A 18 10.61 7.85 -1.88
N SER A 19 9.60 7.01 -1.61
CA SER A 19 8.30 7.46 -1.13
C SER A 19 8.38 7.99 0.30
N LEU A 20 9.10 7.32 1.19
CA LEU A 20 9.33 7.81 2.56
C LEU A 20 10.07 9.16 2.57
N LYS A 21 11.08 9.34 1.70
CA LYS A 21 11.78 10.62 1.54
C LYS A 21 10.87 11.70 0.96
N ALA A 22 10.03 11.35 -0.02
CA ALA A 22 9.06 12.26 -0.61
C ALA A 22 8.01 12.74 0.41
N MET A 23 7.65 11.90 1.39
CA MET A 23 6.80 12.23 2.54
C MET A 23 7.50 13.07 3.63
N GLY A 24 8.78 13.44 3.42
CA GLY A 24 9.54 14.29 4.35
C GLY A 24 10.14 13.56 5.55
N HIS A 25 10.27 12.23 5.50
CA HIS A 25 10.97 11.46 6.53
C HIS A 25 12.49 11.48 6.32
N GLU A 26 13.24 11.40 7.43
CA GLU A 26 14.68 11.15 7.40
C GLU A 26 14.89 9.65 7.27
N VAL A 27 15.55 9.21 6.19
CA VAL A 27 15.68 7.79 5.85
C VAL A 27 17.14 7.41 5.72
N ASP A 28 17.59 6.54 6.61
CA ASP A 28 18.86 5.83 6.50
C ASP A 28 18.62 4.45 5.90
N VAL A 29 19.58 3.94 5.10
CA VAL A 29 19.43 2.63 4.45
C VAL A 29 20.63 1.73 4.76
N LEU A 30 20.35 0.58 5.37
CA LEU A 30 21.31 -0.51 5.53
C LEU A 30 21.26 -1.40 4.28
N LYS A 31 22.22 -1.20 3.37
CA LYS A 31 22.39 -2.00 2.14
C LYS A 31 23.43 -3.08 2.38
N ASP A 32 23.04 -4.17 3.03
CA ASP A 32 23.92 -5.31 3.29
C ASP A 32 23.27 -6.63 2.94
N LYS A 33 24.08 -7.56 2.42
CA LYS A 33 23.61 -8.91 2.13
C LYS A 33 23.37 -9.66 3.42
N ILE A 34 22.11 -10.06 3.63
CA ILE A 34 21.72 -10.97 4.71
C ILE A 34 22.11 -12.39 4.29
N LYS A 35 23.05 -13.02 5.01
CA LYS A 35 23.49 -14.41 4.74
C LYS A 35 22.46 -15.42 5.22
N SER A 36 21.76 -15.11 6.31
CA SER A 36 20.68 -15.91 6.88
C SER A 36 19.60 -14.99 7.40
N MET A 37 18.37 -15.18 6.92
CA MET A 37 17.21 -14.38 7.36
C MET A 37 16.88 -14.61 8.84
N ASP A 38 17.33 -15.72 9.42
CA ASP A 38 17.08 -16.09 10.81
C ASP A 38 18.13 -15.57 11.78
N TYR A 39 19.40 -15.81 11.45
CA TYR A 39 20.52 -15.48 12.32
C TYR A 39 21.78 -15.17 11.52
N ASP A 40 22.11 -13.89 11.44
CA ASP A 40 23.32 -13.38 10.80
C ASP A 40 24.05 -12.44 11.76
N VAL A 41 25.10 -12.96 12.41
CA VAL A 41 25.89 -12.22 13.41
C VAL A 41 26.54 -10.97 12.81
N GLU A 42 26.96 -11.00 11.55
CA GLU A 42 27.63 -9.86 10.91
C GLU A 42 26.62 -8.77 10.63
N TYR A 43 25.45 -9.13 10.08
CA TYR A 43 24.35 -8.20 9.85
C TYR A 43 23.87 -7.55 11.16
N LEU A 44 23.65 -8.36 12.20
CA LEU A 44 23.25 -7.88 13.52
C LEU A 44 24.25 -6.87 14.10
N LYS A 45 25.55 -7.15 14.02
CA LYS A 45 26.60 -6.25 14.50
C LYS A 45 26.60 -4.93 13.76
N ARG A 46 26.45 -4.96 12.43
CA ARG A 46 26.40 -3.74 11.62
C ARG A 46 25.16 -2.90 11.91
N MET A 47 23.97 -3.52 11.85
CA MET A 47 22.71 -2.82 12.15
C MET A 47 22.74 -2.21 13.56
N SER A 48 23.29 -2.92 14.54
CA SER A 48 23.48 -2.44 15.90
C SER A 48 24.48 -1.29 16.00
N ASN A 49 25.74 -1.51 15.61
CA ASN A 49 26.84 -0.58 15.89
C ASN A 49 26.84 0.64 14.98
N ASP A 50 26.38 0.50 13.74
CA ASP A 50 26.44 1.56 12.74
C ASP A 50 25.16 2.37 12.66
N PHE A 51 24.05 1.87 13.19
CA PHE A 51 22.76 2.55 13.15
C PHE A 51 22.14 2.67 14.54
N LEU A 52 21.64 1.57 15.11
CA LEU A 52 20.79 1.63 16.32
C LEU A 52 21.48 2.21 17.57
N LEU A 53 22.80 2.06 17.71
CA LEU A 53 23.56 2.65 18.82
C LEU A 53 23.99 4.11 18.57
N LYS A 54 24.06 4.53 17.31
CA LYS A 54 24.52 5.88 16.91
C LYS A 54 23.37 6.87 16.79
N HIS A 55 22.18 6.38 16.48
CA HIS A 55 21.01 7.19 16.20
C HIS A 55 19.76 6.62 16.84
N SER A 56 18.82 7.49 17.22
CA SER A 56 17.49 7.08 17.65
C SER A 56 16.58 7.03 16.42
N TYR A 57 15.96 5.87 16.18
CA TYR A 57 15.00 5.65 15.10
C TYR A 57 13.59 5.51 15.67
N ASP A 58 12.61 6.11 14.98
CA ASP A 58 11.19 5.93 15.31
C ASP A 58 10.72 4.52 14.95
N CYS A 59 11.26 3.96 13.86
CA CYS A 59 11.05 2.57 13.45
C CYS A 59 12.17 2.07 12.52
N VAL A 60 12.21 0.74 12.40
CA VAL A 60 12.91 0.02 11.32
C VAL A 60 11.88 -0.45 10.31
N PHE A 61 12.18 -0.40 9.02
CA PHE A 61 11.29 -0.85 7.95
C PHE A 61 12.02 -1.80 7.00
N SER A 62 11.42 -2.95 6.66
CA SER A 62 11.83 -3.75 5.48
C SER A 62 10.65 -4.09 4.56
N ILE A 63 10.96 -4.29 3.27
CA ILE A 63 10.08 -5.06 2.40
C ILE A 63 10.21 -6.52 2.80
N ASN A 64 9.08 -7.20 2.98
CA ASN A 64 8.97 -8.51 3.63
C ASN A 64 9.47 -8.58 5.08
N PHE A 65 8.98 -9.56 5.83
CA PHE A 65 9.35 -9.79 7.23
C PHE A 65 10.66 -10.57 7.35
N ILE A 66 11.61 -10.09 8.16
CA ILE A 66 12.92 -10.72 8.30
C ILE A 66 13.19 -10.98 9.80
N PRO A 67 13.25 -12.26 10.22
CA PRO A 67 13.40 -12.63 11.63
C PRO A 67 14.63 -12.01 12.30
N VAL A 68 15.79 -11.96 11.62
CA VAL A 68 17.01 -11.37 12.19
C VAL A 68 16.84 -9.89 12.53
N ILE A 69 16.04 -9.14 11.75
CA ILE A 69 15.70 -7.73 12.02
C ILE A 69 14.78 -7.65 13.23
N SER A 70 13.73 -8.48 13.29
CA SER A 70 12.79 -8.53 14.42
C SER A 70 13.51 -8.80 15.74
N ARG A 71 14.43 -9.77 15.77
CA ARG A 71 15.20 -10.11 16.98
C ARG A 71 15.98 -8.91 17.51
N LEU A 72 16.59 -8.12 16.63
CA LEU A 72 17.33 -6.93 17.03
C LEU A 72 16.40 -5.80 17.46
N CYS A 73 15.32 -5.55 16.72
CA CYS A 73 14.34 -4.52 17.06
C CYS A 73 13.67 -4.81 18.41
N ASN A 74 13.38 -6.08 18.70
CA ASN A 74 12.84 -6.51 19.99
C ASN A 74 13.82 -6.24 21.14
N LEU A 75 15.11 -6.48 20.94
CA LEU A 75 16.16 -6.20 21.93
C LEU A 75 16.31 -4.69 22.21
N TYR A 76 16.20 -3.86 21.17
CA TYR A 76 16.34 -2.40 21.26
C TYR A 76 15.01 -1.68 21.57
N HIS A 77 13.91 -2.41 21.68
CA HIS A 77 12.56 -1.87 21.84
C HIS A 77 12.17 -0.84 20.76
N VAL A 78 12.60 -1.07 19.53
CA VAL A 78 12.27 -0.23 18.37
C VAL A 78 11.17 -0.91 17.56
N LYS A 79 10.17 -0.15 17.11
CA LYS A 79 9.11 -0.70 16.25
C LYS A 79 9.69 -1.21 14.93
N TYR A 80 9.30 -2.41 14.53
CA TYR A 80 9.70 -3.01 13.27
C TYR A 80 8.50 -3.15 12.35
N ILE A 81 8.50 -2.40 11.25
CA ILE A 81 7.48 -2.44 10.22
C ILE A 81 7.97 -3.35 9.08
N SER A 82 7.14 -4.29 8.64
CA SER A 82 7.41 -5.07 7.43
C SER A 82 6.20 -5.10 6.52
N TRP A 83 6.40 -4.82 5.23
CA TRP A 83 5.34 -4.90 4.21
C TRP A 83 5.62 -6.05 3.26
N ILE A 84 4.78 -7.09 3.34
CA ILE A 84 4.91 -8.31 2.56
C ILE A 84 4.46 -8.04 1.12
N VAL A 85 5.31 -8.38 0.16
CA VAL A 85 5.08 -8.24 -1.29
C VAL A 85 5.17 -9.57 -2.03
N ASP A 86 5.60 -10.64 -1.35
CA ASP A 86 5.70 -12.00 -1.87
C ASP A 86 4.65 -12.91 -1.21
N SER A 87 3.96 -13.74 -2.00
CA SER A 87 3.00 -14.73 -1.48
C SER A 87 3.28 -16.15 -1.99
N PRO A 88 3.51 -17.12 -1.08
CA PRO A 88 3.70 -16.89 0.35
C PRO A 88 5.07 -16.25 0.64
N TRP A 89 5.25 -15.83 1.89
CA TRP A 89 6.54 -15.44 2.43
C TRP A 89 6.94 -16.39 3.56
N TYR A 90 7.95 -17.25 3.32
CA TYR A 90 8.32 -18.34 4.22
C TYR A 90 8.60 -17.89 5.66
N GLN A 91 9.22 -16.73 5.84
CA GLN A 91 9.61 -16.20 7.15
C GLN A 91 8.42 -15.79 8.05
N LEU A 92 7.19 -15.69 7.52
CA LEU A 92 5.98 -15.52 8.37
C LEU A 92 5.71 -16.74 9.26
N ASN A 93 6.36 -17.87 8.98
CA ASN A 93 6.29 -19.07 9.80
C ASN A 93 7.22 -19.02 11.02
N SER A 94 8.14 -18.05 11.11
CA SER A 94 9.03 -17.91 12.26
C SER A 94 8.26 -17.51 13.52
N ASP A 95 8.62 -18.09 14.66
CA ASP A 95 8.08 -17.70 15.98
C ASP A 95 8.35 -16.22 16.32
N THR A 96 9.39 -15.62 15.72
CA THR A 96 9.74 -14.21 15.90
C THR A 96 8.65 -13.24 15.45
N VAL A 97 7.70 -13.68 14.62
CA VAL A 97 6.50 -12.91 14.24
C VAL A 97 5.74 -12.41 15.47
N THR A 98 5.76 -13.16 16.56
CA THR A 98 5.06 -12.84 17.82
C THR A 98 5.74 -11.76 18.67
N ASN A 99 6.94 -11.30 18.29
CA ASN A 99 7.60 -10.22 19.03
C ASN A 99 6.77 -8.93 18.98
N SER A 100 6.52 -8.34 20.15
CA SER A 100 5.70 -7.12 20.34
C SER A 100 6.18 -5.86 19.58
N CYS A 101 7.42 -5.88 19.07
CA CYS A 101 7.92 -4.79 18.24
C CYS A 101 7.38 -4.82 16.81
N ASN A 102 6.86 -5.95 16.34
CA ASN A 102 6.53 -6.16 14.93
C ASN A 102 5.19 -5.53 14.55
N TYR A 103 5.15 -4.90 13.39
CA TYR A 103 3.95 -4.46 12.69
C TYR A 103 4.04 -5.00 11.25
N ILE A 104 3.27 -6.04 10.95
CA ILE A 104 3.41 -6.82 9.72
C ILE A 104 2.20 -6.56 8.83
N PHE A 105 2.45 -6.10 7.62
CA PHE A 105 1.43 -5.71 6.65
C PHE A 105 1.43 -6.69 5.48
N ILE A 106 0.33 -7.41 5.27
CA ILE A 106 0.21 -8.50 4.28
C ILE A 106 -0.76 -8.09 3.17
N PHE A 107 -0.33 -8.19 1.91
CA PHE A 107 -1.13 -7.73 0.77
C PHE A 107 -2.20 -8.71 0.26
N ASP A 108 -2.03 -9.99 0.54
CA ASP A 108 -2.96 -11.05 0.15
C ASP A 108 -3.88 -11.38 1.34
N ARG A 109 -5.21 -11.22 1.16
CA ARG A 109 -6.21 -11.37 2.22
C ARG A 109 -6.31 -12.79 2.76
N ASN A 110 -6.10 -13.81 1.93
CA ASN A 110 -6.07 -15.21 2.37
C ASN A 110 -4.81 -15.50 3.18
N LEU A 111 -3.64 -15.02 2.73
CA LEU A 111 -2.39 -15.10 3.49
C LEU A 111 -2.52 -14.36 4.82
N TYR A 112 -3.07 -13.14 4.81
CA TYR A 112 -3.38 -12.39 6.03
C TYR A 112 -4.25 -13.21 6.99
N SER A 113 -5.33 -13.81 6.48
CA SER A 113 -6.25 -14.61 7.30
C SER A 113 -5.58 -15.82 7.96
N ARG A 114 -4.55 -16.40 7.32
CA ARG A 114 -3.74 -17.49 7.88
C ARG A 114 -2.85 -17.06 9.04
N TYR A 115 -2.34 -15.83 9.03
CA TYR A 115 -1.35 -15.36 10.01
C TYR A 115 -1.90 -14.40 11.06
N LYS A 116 -3.04 -13.75 10.85
CA LYS A 116 -3.58 -12.70 11.74
C LYS A 116 -3.74 -13.13 13.20
N GLU A 117 -4.01 -14.41 13.45
CA GLU A 117 -4.19 -14.94 14.82
C GLU A 117 -2.85 -15.12 15.57
N LYS A 118 -1.70 -14.98 14.89
CA LYS A 118 -0.39 -15.06 15.54
C LYS A 118 -0.04 -13.81 16.35
N SER A 119 -0.58 -12.65 15.97
CA SER A 119 -0.33 -11.37 16.66
C SER A 119 -1.38 -10.33 16.24
N GLU A 120 -1.82 -9.51 17.21
CA GLU A 120 -2.73 -8.37 16.98
C GLU A 120 -2.12 -7.28 16.09
N GLN A 121 -0.79 -7.31 15.89
CA GLN A 121 -0.04 -6.34 15.08
C GLN A 121 0.22 -6.85 13.65
N ILE A 122 -0.61 -7.78 13.18
CA ILE A 122 -0.63 -8.23 11.79
C ILE A 122 -1.85 -7.61 11.11
N TYR A 123 -1.63 -6.95 9.98
CA TYR A 123 -2.62 -6.16 9.28
C TYR A 123 -2.66 -6.55 7.80
N TYR A 124 -3.83 -6.40 7.21
CA TYR A 124 -3.98 -6.45 5.76
C TYR A 124 -3.62 -5.09 5.15
N MET A 125 -2.79 -5.07 4.10
CA MET A 125 -2.42 -3.86 3.37
C MET A 125 -2.09 -4.18 1.89
N PRO A 126 -2.98 -3.85 0.94
CA PRO A 126 -2.74 -4.06 -0.47
C PRO A 126 -1.54 -3.25 -0.97
N LEU A 127 -0.95 -3.68 -2.09
CA LEU A 127 0.19 -3.02 -2.71
C LEU A 127 -0.16 -1.66 -3.33
N GLY A 128 0.86 -0.96 -3.83
CA GLY A 128 0.72 0.33 -4.49
C GLY A 128 1.78 0.57 -5.57
N ALA A 129 1.71 1.73 -6.21
CA ALA A 129 2.58 2.14 -7.31
C ALA A 129 3.35 3.44 -7.00
N ASN A 130 4.59 3.55 -7.46
CA ASN A 130 5.36 4.79 -7.37
C ASN A 130 5.12 5.67 -8.61
N VAL A 131 3.87 6.11 -8.77
CA VAL A 131 3.43 6.86 -9.96
C VAL A 131 4.25 8.15 -10.15
N ARG A 132 4.59 8.84 -9.06
CA ARG A 132 5.39 10.07 -9.12
C ARG A 132 6.76 9.83 -9.76
N PHE A 133 7.45 8.75 -9.39
CA PHE A 133 8.73 8.41 -10.00
C PHE A 133 8.54 8.00 -11.46
N TRP A 134 7.56 7.16 -11.78
CA TRP A 134 7.36 6.68 -13.14
C TRP A 134 6.88 7.75 -14.11
N ASP A 135 6.10 8.73 -13.66
CA ASP A 135 5.72 9.92 -14.45
C ASP A 135 6.96 10.73 -14.90
N SER A 136 8.05 10.69 -14.12
CA SER A 136 9.31 11.36 -14.48
C SER A 136 10.11 10.64 -15.57
N ILE A 137 9.77 9.38 -15.89
CA ILE A 137 10.47 8.59 -16.90
C ILE A 137 9.91 8.92 -18.28
N ALA A 138 10.67 9.72 -19.02
CA ALA A 138 10.38 10.04 -20.41
C ALA A 138 10.56 8.83 -21.33
N VAL A 139 9.69 8.72 -22.33
CA VAL A 139 9.79 7.75 -23.43
C VAL A 139 10.32 8.49 -24.66
N THR A 140 11.54 8.15 -25.08
CA THR A 140 12.16 8.72 -26.28
C THR A 140 11.63 8.07 -27.56
N GLN A 141 11.99 8.60 -28.72
CA GLN A 141 11.64 7.97 -30.01
C GLN A 141 12.33 6.61 -30.18
N GLU A 142 13.58 6.47 -29.74
CA GLU A 142 14.32 5.20 -29.72
C GLU A 142 13.63 4.17 -28.81
N ASP A 143 13.13 4.60 -27.65
CA ASP A 143 12.37 3.73 -26.75
C ASP A 143 11.07 3.22 -27.42
N LYS A 144 10.38 4.06 -28.20
CA LYS A 144 9.19 3.63 -28.95
C LYS A 144 9.54 2.58 -29.99
N GLU A 145 10.63 2.76 -30.73
CA GLU A 145 11.09 1.78 -31.72
C GLU A 145 11.48 0.45 -31.07
N LEU A 146 12.07 0.50 -29.87
CA LEU A 146 12.54 -0.70 -29.16
C LEU A 146 11.42 -1.48 -28.46
N PHE A 147 10.44 -0.79 -27.90
CA PHE A 147 9.45 -1.36 -26.98
C PHE A 147 8.02 -1.42 -27.52
N THR A 148 7.72 -0.85 -28.69
CA THR A 148 6.37 -0.97 -29.29
C THR A 148 6.12 -2.41 -29.71
N THR A 149 5.05 -3.00 -29.18
CA THR A 149 4.57 -4.33 -29.53
C THR A 149 3.06 -4.40 -29.36
N ASP A 150 2.41 -5.41 -29.96
CA ASP A 150 0.97 -5.60 -29.79
C ASP A 150 0.66 -6.14 -28.39
N VAL A 151 1.47 -7.10 -27.91
CA VAL A 151 1.29 -7.72 -26.61
C VAL A 151 2.65 -7.88 -25.93
N SER A 152 2.75 -7.52 -24.66
CA SER A 152 3.95 -7.79 -23.87
C SER A 152 3.64 -8.57 -22.60
N PHE A 153 4.62 -9.36 -22.17
CA PHE A 153 4.66 -9.95 -20.84
C PHE A 153 6.06 -9.76 -20.27
N VAL A 154 6.14 -9.30 -19.02
CA VAL A 154 7.39 -9.15 -18.27
C VAL A 154 7.37 -10.18 -17.15
N GLY A 155 8.41 -10.98 -16.92
CA GLY A 155 8.45 -11.87 -15.76
C GLY A 155 9.02 -13.26 -16.03
N SER A 156 9.27 -14.00 -14.95
CA SER A 156 9.78 -15.37 -15.00
C SER A 156 8.72 -16.34 -15.49
N LEU A 157 9.17 -17.41 -16.15
CA LEU A 157 8.37 -18.56 -16.55
C LEU A 157 8.29 -19.67 -15.49
N TYR A 158 8.94 -19.47 -14.34
CA TYR A 158 8.89 -20.29 -13.11
C TYR A 158 9.58 -21.66 -13.17
N GLU A 159 10.21 -22.02 -14.29
CA GLU A 159 10.92 -23.29 -14.45
C GLU A 159 12.15 -23.41 -13.53
N ASP A 160 12.71 -22.27 -13.10
CA ASP A 160 13.84 -22.19 -12.18
C ASP A 160 13.43 -21.95 -10.72
N LYS A 161 12.12 -21.83 -10.43
CA LYS A 161 11.58 -21.43 -9.12
C LYS A 161 11.11 -22.58 -8.24
N HIS A 162 11.15 -23.81 -8.73
CA HIS A 162 10.80 -25.00 -7.96
C HIS A 162 11.72 -26.18 -8.25
N SER A 163 11.62 -27.21 -7.41
CA SER A 163 12.39 -28.45 -7.54
C SER A 163 11.53 -29.65 -7.95
N TYR A 164 10.24 -29.47 -8.22
CA TYR A 164 9.31 -30.57 -8.53
C TYR A 164 9.80 -31.51 -9.64
N ASP A 165 10.24 -30.98 -10.78
CA ASP A 165 10.73 -31.81 -11.90
C ASP A 165 12.07 -32.51 -11.65
N LYS A 166 12.80 -32.08 -10.62
CA LYS A 166 14.11 -32.67 -10.25
C LYS A 166 13.95 -33.83 -9.28
N ILE A 167 12.75 -34.01 -8.73
CA ILE A 167 12.45 -35.05 -7.75
C ILE A 167 12.05 -36.34 -8.45
N LYS A 168 12.52 -37.47 -7.90
CA LYS A 168 12.06 -38.79 -8.29
C LYS A 168 10.93 -39.25 -7.36
N LEU A 169 9.72 -39.36 -7.90
CA LEU A 169 8.53 -39.86 -7.20
C LEU A 169 8.12 -41.23 -7.75
N PRO A 170 7.38 -42.06 -6.97
CA PRO A 170 6.67 -43.22 -7.51
C PRO A 170 5.75 -42.84 -8.68
N ASP A 171 5.64 -43.73 -9.67
CA ASP A 171 4.93 -43.44 -10.94
C ASP A 171 3.47 -42.99 -10.70
N TYR A 172 2.77 -43.65 -9.78
CA TYR A 172 1.39 -43.28 -9.43
C TYR A 172 1.31 -41.90 -8.80
N LEU A 173 2.14 -41.63 -7.78
CA LEU A 173 2.18 -40.33 -7.10
C LEU A 173 2.53 -39.20 -8.07
N LYS A 174 3.51 -39.42 -8.96
CA LYS A 174 3.86 -38.45 -10.01
C LYS A 174 2.69 -38.17 -10.94
N GLY A 175 2.03 -39.22 -11.44
CA GLY A 175 0.88 -39.09 -12.35
C GLY A 175 -0.31 -38.39 -11.69
N TYR A 176 -0.59 -38.69 -10.43
CA TYR A 176 -1.64 -38.03 -9.64
C TYR A 176 -1.34 -36.53 -9.48
N LEU A 177 -0.15 -36.19 -9.00
CA LEU A 177 0.25 -34.79 -8.79
C LEU A 177 0.29 -34.00 -10.11
N ASP A 178 0.75 -34.62 -11.21
CA ASP A 178 0.74 -33.98 -12.53
C ASP A 178 -0.68 -33.67 -13.02
N ALA A 179 -1.64 -34.59 -12.80
CA ALA A 179 -3.04 -34.36 -13.14
C ALA A 179 -3.67 -33.24 -12.29
N VAL A 180 -3.35 -33.21 -10.99
CA VAL A 180 -3.80 -32.16 -10.06
C VAL A 180 -3.22 -30.79 -10.43
N ILE A 181 -1.92 -30.73 -10.77
CA ILE A 181 -1.24 -29.52 -11.26
C ILE A 181 -1.92 -29.01 -12.54
N GLU A 182 -2.16 -29.90 -13.50
CA GLU A 182 -2.82 -29.55 -14.76
C GLU A 182 -4.22 -28.99 -14.49
N ALA A 183 -5.01 -29.65 -13.63
CA ALA A 183 -6.34 -29.18 -13.25
C ALA A 183 -6.33 -27.79 -12.58
N GLN A 184 -5.46 -27.60 -11.58
CA GLN A 184 -5.29 -26.29 -10.92
C GLN A 184 -4.87 -25.18 -11.89
N SER A 185 -4.12 -25.52 -12.95
CA SER A 185 -3.66 -24.55 -13.96
C SER A 185 -4.80 -23.91 -14.77
N TYR A 186 -6.02 -24.45 -14.72
CA TYR A 186 -7.20 -23.86 -15.37
C TYR A 186 -8.12 -23.09 -14.40
N ILE A 187 -7.82 -23.12 -13.09
CA ILE A 187 -8.70 -22.56 -12.05
C ILE A 187 -8.06 -21.29 -11.50
N TYR A 188 -8.85 -20.21 -11.43
CA TYR A 188 -8.49 -18.93 -10.81
C TYR A 188 -9.42 -18.62 -9.64
N GLY A 189 -8.90 -17.95 -8.61
CA GLY A 189 -9.66 -17.60 -7.42
C GLY A 189 -9.99 -18.78 -6.50
N TYR A 190 -9.43 -19.96 -6.75
CA TYR A 190 -9.59 -21.15 -5.92
C TYR A 190 -8.35 -22.03 -5.93
N ASN A 191 -7.95 -22.51 -4.75
CA ASN A 191 -6.81 -23.41 -4.56
C ASN A 191 -7.29 -24.84 -4.30
N LEU A 192 -7.53 -25.59 -5.39
CA LEU A 192 -7.89 -27.00 -5.36
C LEU A 192 -6.81 -27.86 -4.69
N LEU A 193 -5.54 -27.47 -4.79
CA LEU A 193 -4.43 -28.26 -4.28
C LEU A 193 -4.57 -28.51 -2.77
N ASP A 194 -5.05 -27.53 -2.01
CA ASP A 194 -5.19 -27.65 -0.57
C ASP A 194 -6.25 -28.70 -0.16
N GLU A 195 -7.26 -28.94 -1.00
CA GLU A 195 -8.30 -29.92 -0.68
C GLU A 195 -7.94 -31.34 -1.11
N VAL A 196 -7.31 -31.48 -2.29
CA VAL A 196 -7.06 -32.79 -2.89
C VAL A 196 -5.76 -33.43 -2.38
N VAL A 197 -4.81 -32.63 -1.89
CA VAL A 197 -3.57 -33.13 -1.29
C VAL A 197 -3.82 -33.47 0.19
N GLY A 198 -4.26 -34.70 0.43
CA GLY A 198 -4.47 -35.25 1.77
C GLY A 198 -3.18 -35.69 2.47
N ASP A 199 -3.26 -35.94 3.77
CA ASP A 199 -2.09 -36.24 4.62
C ASP A 199 -1.29 -37.47 4.17
N GLU A 200 -1.96 -38.50 3.65
CA GLU A 200 -1.30 -39.71 3.12
C GLU A 200 -0.38 -39.38 1.94
N LEU A 201 -0.84 -38.53 1.00
CA LEU A 201 -0.04 -38.08 -0.15
C LEU A 201 1.14 -37.21 0.30
N VAL A 202 0.94 -36.37 1.30
CA VAL A 202 1.99 -35.52 1.88
C VAL A 202 3.09 -36.39 2.48
N GLU A 203 2.74 -37.42 3.25
CA GLU A 203 3.71 -38.34 3.84
C GLU A 203 4.44 -39.16 2.76
N GLU A 204 3.73 -39.69 1.76
CA GLU A 204 4.36 -40.41 0.64
C GLU A 204 5.34 -39.52 -0.13
N PHE A 205 4.96 -38.26 -0.39
CA PHE A 205 5.82 -37.27 -1.03
C PHE A 205 7.07 -36.97 -0.19
N CYS A 206 6.90 -36.68 1.10
CA CYS A 206 8.01 -36.36 2.00
C CYS A 206 8.99 -37.53 2.14
N ASN A 207 8.48 -38.76 2.24
CA ASN A 207 9.30 -39.97 2.28
C ASN A 207 10.10 -40.16 0.99
N SER A 208 9.50 -39.85 -0.17
CA SER A 208 10.15 -39.95 -1.47
C SER A 208 11.34 -39.00 -1.64
N ILE A 209 11.30 -37.84 -0.97
CA ILE A 209 12.37 -36.83 -1.04
C ILE A 209 13.30 -36.82 0.19
N GLY A 210 13.05 -37.70 1.17
CA GLY A 210 13.82 -37.76 2.41
C GLY A 210 13.68 -36.51 3.28
N TRP A 211 12.52 -35.87 3.26
CA TRP A 211 12.31 -34.61 3.98
C TRP A 211 11.66 -34.83 5.36
N ASN A 212 12.36 -34.39 6.42
CA ASN A 212 12.07 -34.82 7.79
C ASN A 212 11.57 -33.74 8.77
N SER A 213 11.57 -32.44 8.45
CA SER A 213 10.85 -31.35 9.17
C SER A 213 11.37 -29.95 8.81
N ALA A 214 10.63 -28.92 9.23
CA ALA A 214 11.10 -27.52 9.28
C ALA A 214 12.09 -27.30 10.45
N ASN A 215 12.84 -26.21 10.43
CA ASN A 215 13.64 -25.77 11.58
C ASN A 215 12.75 -25.59 12.83
N ALA A 216 13.31 -25.82 14.02
CA ALA A 216 12.56 -25.77 15.29
C ALA A 216 11.81 -24.43 15.53
N ASP A 217 12.34 -23.33 15.01
CA ASP A 217 11.78 -21.97 15.16
C ASP A 217 10.68 -21.63 14.13
N TYR A 218 10.26 -22.59 13.30
CA TYR A 218 9.32 -22.39 12.20
C TYR A 218 8.07 -23.27 12.33
N GLN A 219 6.92 -22.62 12.41
CA GLN A 219 5.61 -23.26 12.41
C GLN A 219 5.08 -23.34 10.99
N ILE A 220 5.43 -24.40 10.28
CA ILE A 220 4.96 -24.70 8.94
C ILE A 220 4.78 -26.20 8.77
N THR A 221 3.65 -26.60 8.19
CA THR A 221 3.31 -28.00 7.98
C THR A 221 4.02 -28.57 6.74
N LYS A 222 4.17 -29.90 6.71
CA LYS A 222 4.66 -30.61 5.51
C LYS A 222 3.82 -30.28 4.28
N LYS A 223 2.51 -30.23 4.48
CA LYS A 223 1.52 -29.90 3.45
C LYS A 223 1.76 -28.51 2.88
N GLU A 224 1.84 -27.49 3.72
CA GLU A 224 2.07 -26.10 3.26
C GLU A 224 3.33 -25.98 2.40
N MET A 225 4.47 -26.56 2.82
CA MET A 225 5.67 -26.49 1.97
C MET A 225 5.50 -27.25 0.66
N MET A 226 4.88 -28.43 0.67
CA MET A 226 4.61 -29.17 -0.56
C MET A 226 3.77 -28.33 -1.53
N LEU A 227 2.70 -27.70 -1.02
CA LEU A 227 1.81 -26.85 -1.80
C LEU A 227 2.53 -25.60 -2.33
N THR A 228 3.31 -24.90 -1.51
CA THR A 228 3.85 -23.60 -1.89
C THR A 228 5.20 -23.65 -2.59
N GLU A 229 6.10 -24.55 -2.18
CA GLU A 229 7.46 -24.63 -2.72
C GLU A 229 7.57 -25.53 -3.95
N PHE A 230 6.62 -26.44 -4.14
CA PHE A 230 6.63 -27.40 -5.24
C PHE A 230 5.43 -27.22 -6.16
N LEU A 231 4.22 -27.54 -5.69
CA LEU A 231 3.07 -27.70 -6.58
C LEU A 231 2.55 -26.36 -7.12
N GLY A 232 2.38 -25.34 -6.28
CA GLY A 232 1.85 -24.03 -6.68
C GLY A 232 2.75 -23.31 -7.69
N LYS A 233 4.07 -23.37 -7.49
CA LYS A 233 5.05 -22.84 -8.45
C LYS A 233 5.07 -23.64 -9.75
N LYS A 234 4.90 -24.96 -9.69
CA LYS A 234 4.78 -25.80 -10.90
C LYS A 234 3.50 -25.51 -11.68
N CYS A 235 2.38 -25.26 -11.00
CA CYS A 235 1.14 -24.82 -11.65
C CYS A 235 1.35 -23.51 -12.43
N ALA A 236 2.08 -22.56 -11.83
CA ALA A 236 2.42 -21.30 -12.50
C ALA A 236 3.33 -21.50 -13.71
N GLU A 237 4.27 -22.46 -13.67
CA GLU A 237 5.09 -22.81 -14.84
C GLU A 237 4.23 -23.40 -15.97
N VAL A 238 3.43 -24.43 -15.66
CA VAL A 238 2.58 -25.14 -16.65
C VAL A 238 1.64 -24.18 -17.35
N GLU A 239 0.92 -23.36 -16.58
CA GLU A 239 0.02 -22.33 -17.10
C GLU A 239 0.77 -21.32 -17.98
N ARG A 240 1.84 -20.72 -17.45
CA ARG A 240 2.54 -19.65 -18.14
C ARG A 240 3.20 -20.13 -19.44
N HIS A 241 3.77 -21.33 -19.45
CA HIS A 241 4.30 -21.95 -20.68
C HIS A 241 3.21 -22.14 -21.73
N ARG A 242 2.00 -22.57 -21.33
CA ARG A 242 0.86 -22.75 -22.25
C ARG A 242 0.47 -21.43 -22.90
N TYR A 243 0.28 -20.39 -22.07
CA TYR A 243 -0.18 -19.08 -22.52
C TYR A 243 0.87 -18.38 -23.38
N VAL A 244 2.13 -18.34 -22.95
CA VAL A 244 3.23 -17.71 -23.70
C VAL A 244 3.40 -18.32 -25.09
N LYS A 245 3.32 -19.65 -25.22
CA LYS A 245 3.38 -20.32 -26.54
C LYS A 245 2.23 -19.89 -27.45
N LYS A 246 1.02 -19.74 -26.90
CA LYS A 246 -0.16 -19.31 -27.66
C LYS A 246 -0.05 -17.84 -28.06
N LEU A 247 0.42 -16.98 -27.17
CA LEU A 247 0.63 -15.56 -27.48
C LEU A 247 1.67 -15.39 -28.60
N ALA A 248 2.84 -16.02 -28.45
CA ALA A 248 3.91 -15.97 -29.44
C ALA A 248 3.50 -16.51 -30.82
N LYS A 249 2.61 -17.51 -30.86
CA LYS A 249 2.11 -18.07 -32.12
C LYS A 249 1.10 -17.16 -32.83
N ASN A 250 0.29 -16.40 -32.09
CA ASN A 250 -0.88 -15.72 -32.63
C ASN A 250 -0.73 -14.19 -32.76
N TYR A 251 0.23 -13.57 -32.07
CA TYR A 251 0.40 -12.12 -32.04
C TYR A 251 1.86 -11.70 -32.17
N ASN A 252 2.07 -10.42 -32.53
CA ASN A 252 3.36 -9.76 -32.31
C ASN A 252 3.55 -9.60 -30.80
N PHE A 253 4.32 -10.51 -30.20
CA PHE A 253 4.42 -10.68 -28.76
C PHE A 253 5.87 -10.59 -28.29
N ASP A 254 6.16 -9.62 -27.42
CA ASP A 254 7.46 -9.49 -26.77
C ASP A 254 7.43 -10.06 -25.36
N LEU A 255 8.35 -10.99 -25.09
CA LEU A 255 8.58 -11.56 -23.77
C LEU A 255 9.85 -10.99 -23.16
N TYR A 256 9.72 -10.36 -21.98
CA TYR A 256 10.86 -9.89 -21.20
C TYR A 256 11.08 -10.83 -20.01
N THR A 257 12.04 -11.74 -20.15
CA THR A 257 12.35 -12.74 -19.14
C THR A 257 13.83 -13.10 -19.07
N LEU A 258 14.25 -13.60 -17.91
CA LEU A 258 15.53 -14.29 -17.72
C LEU A 258 15.39 -15.82 -17.81
N SER A 259 14.16 -16.31 -17.95
CA SER A 259 13.85 -17.73 -18.15
C SER A 259 14.38 -18.25 -19.48
N ASN A 260 14.64 -19.56 -19.53
CA ASN A 260 15.08 -20.26 -20.73
C ASN A 260 13.91 -20.48 -21.68
N THR A 261 13.95 -19.81 -22.82
CA THR A 261 12.89 -19.88 -23.85
C THR A 261 13.27 -20.73 -25.06
N SER A 262 14.39 -21.47 -25.02
CA SER A 262 14.93 -22.20 -26.18
C SER A 262 13.97 -23.26 -26.73
N ALA A 263 13.03 -23.74 -25.92
CA ALA A 263 12.02 -24.73 -26.30
C ALA A 263 10.73 -24.11 -26.88
N PHE A 264 10.63 -22.78 -26.99
CA PHE A 264 9.41 -22.09 -27.44
C PHE A 264 9.59 -21.51 -28.84
N PRO A 265 8.97 -22.12 -29.87
CA PRO A 265 9.02 -21.54 -31.20
C PRO A 265 8.26 -20.20 -31.24
N TYR A 266 8.63 -19.32 -32.18
CA TYR A 266 8.00 -18.01 -32.42
C TYR A 266 8.20 -16.95 -31.33
N ILE A 267 8.87 -17.29 -30.23
CA ILE A 267 9.02 -16.36 -29.11
C ILE A 267 10.03 -15.26 -29.42
N ASN A 268 9.62 -14.00 -29.24
CA ASN A 268 10.54 -12.87 -29.23
C ASN A 268 10.99 -12.61 -27.79
N ASN A 269 12.04 -13.29 -27.35
CA ASN A 269 12.61 -13.07 -26.02
C ASN A 269 13.54 -11.85 -26.05
N LYS A 270 13.14 -10.79 -25.35
CA LYS A 270 13.84 -9.50 -25.26
C LYS A 270 14.82 -9.43 -24.07
N GLY A 271 14.97 -10.52 -23.32
CA GLY A 271 15.86 -10.61 -22.16
C GLY A 271 15.29 -9.91 -20.93
N ALA A 272 16.19 -9.48 -20.03
CA ALA A 272 15.81 -8.84 -18.77
C ALA A 272 15.17 -7.46 -18.99
N ALA A 273 14.17 -7.13 -18.18
CA ALA A 273 13.67 -5.77 -18.01
C ALA A 273 14.06 -5.27 -16.62
N GLU A 274 14.92 -4.25 -16.56
CA GLU A 274 15.22 -3.57 -15.30
C GLU A 274 13.96 -2.86 -14.79
N SER A 275 13.61 -3.10 -13.53
CA SER A 275 12.29 -2.78 -12.97
C SER A 275 11.99 -1.28 -12.87
N ARG A 276 13.00 -0.41 -12.74
CA ARG A 276 12.75 1.01 -12.49
C ARG A 276 12.74 1.88 -13.74
N ILE A 277 13.46 1.51 -14.79
CA ILE A 277 13.65 2.35 -15.99
C ILE A 277 13.11 1.66 -17.22
N ILE A 278 13.46 0.38 -17.43
CA ILE A 278 13.09 -0.34 -18.65
C ILE A 278 11.64 -0.83 -18.58
N MET A 279 11.23 -1.40 -17.45
CA MET A 279 9.87 -1.92 -17.27
C MET A 279 8.78 -0.82 -17.43
N PRO A 280 8.91 0.38 -16.84
CA PRO A 280 8.04 1.52 -17.13
C PRO A 280 7.88 1.86 -18.62
N LYS A 281 8.98 1.85 -19.37
CA LYS A 281 8.97 2.15 -20.82
C LYS A 281 8.25 1.07 -21.61
N ILE A 282 8.46 -0.21 -21.26
CA ILE A 282 7.72 -1.33 -21.86
C ILE A 282 6.22 -1.15 -21.65
N PHE A 283 5.80 -0.86 -20.42
CA PHE A 283 4.36 -0.71 -20.10
C PHE A 283 3.71 0.47 -20.82
N LYS A 284 4.45 1.58 -20.99
CA LYS A 284 4.01 2.76 -21.74
C LYS A 284 3.93 2.53 -23.25
N CYS A 285 4.80 1.69 -23.81
CA CYS A 285 4.90 1.47 -25.26
C CYS A 285 4.09 0.27 -25.77
N SER A 286 3.79 -0.71 -24.92
CA SER A 286 3.02 -1.89 -25.30
C SER A 286 1.55 -1.52 -25.48
N LYS A 287 0.91 -2.00 -26.55
CA LYS A 287 -0.54 -1.82 -26.73
C LYS A 287 -1.32 -2.57 -25.65
N ILE A 288 -0.89 -3.79 -25.32
CA ILE A 288 -1.50 -4.64 -24.29
C ILE A 288 -0.39 -5.22 -23.40
N ASN A 289 -0.52 -5.03 -22.09
CA ASN A 289 0.36 -5.63 -21.09
C ASN A 289 -0.39 -6.75 -20.37
N ILE A 290 0.16 -7.96 -20.41
CA ILE A 290 -0.43 -9.12 -19.75
C ILE A 290 0.13 -9.25 -18.33
N ASN A 291 -0.76 -9.43 -17.36
CA ASN A 291 -0.42 -9.94 -16.04
C ASN A 291 -0.93 -11.37 -15.88
N MET A 292 -0.07 -12.25 -15.38
CA MET A 292 -0.40 -13.65 -15.07
C MET A 292 -0.01 -13.91 -13.61
N THR A 293 -0.94 -13.63 -12.70
CA THR A 293 -0.80 -13.87 -11.27
C THR A 293 -0.59 -15.36 -11.01
N ILE A 294 0.44 -15.68 -10.22
CA ILE A 294 0.75 -17.07 -9.83
C ILE A 294 -0.27 -17.62 -8.84
N LYS A 295 -0.42 -18.94 -8.81
CA LYS A 295 -1.38 -19.63 -7.94
C LYS A 295 -1.09 -19.52 -6.44
N THR A 296 0.12 -19.11 -6.07
CA THR A 296 0.49 -18.91 -4.66
C THR A 296 0.09 -17.52 -4.12
N ILE A 297 -0.32 -16.61 -5.00
CA ILE A 297 -1.13 -15.45 -4.64
C ILE A 297 -2.57 -15.94 -4.74
N GLU A 298 -3.21 -16.10 -3.59
CA GLU A 298 -4.49 -16.83 -3.48
C GLU A 298 -5.68 -15.90 -3.73
N SER A 299 -5.60 -14.66 -3.23
CA SER A 299 -6.63 -13.65 -3.40
C SER A 299 -6.09 -12.28 -3.81
N GLY A 300 -4.81 -12.00 -3.51
CA GLY A 300 -4.20 -10.69 -3.62
C GLY A 300 -4.03 -10.17 -5.04
N ILE A 301 -3.89 -8.85 -5.16
CA ILE A 301 -3.51 -8.21 -6.42
C ILE A 301 -1.97 -8.13 -6.47
N PRO A 302 -1.29 -8.77 -7.44
CA PRO A 302 0.16 -8.71 -7.52
C PRO A 302 0.63 -7.29 -7.86
N LEU A 303 1.86 -6.97 -7.46
CA LEU A 303 2.50 -5.68 -7.74
C LEU A 303 2.40 -5.29 -9.22
N ARG A 304 2.50 -6.27 -10.12
CA ARG A 304 2.48 -6.05 -11.56
C ARG A 304 1.23 -5.32 -12.06
N VAL A 305 0.07 -5.55 -11.46
CA VAL A 305 -1.15 -4.82 -11.85
C VAL A 305 -0.97 -3.34 -11.54
N PHE A 306 -0.47 -3.01 -10.36
CA PHE A 306 -0.13 -1.63 -9.99
C PHE A 306 0.98 -1.05 -10.86
N ASP A 307 2.00 -1.84 -11.23
CA ASP A 307 3.07 -1.36 -12.10
C ASP A 307 2.57 -0.97 -13.49
N ILE A 308 1.74 -1.81 -14.11
CA ILE A 308 1.20 -1.57 -15.46
C ILE A 308 0.30 -0.34 -15.43
N LEU A 309 -0.67 -0.31 -14.52
CA LEU A 309 -1.66 0.76 -14.42
C LEU A 309 -1.00 2.08 -14.00
N GLY A 310 -0.10 2.06 -13.03
CA GLY A 310 0.65 3.24 -12.59
C GLY A 310 1.57 3.84 -13.66
N ASN A 311 1.86 3.10 -14.73
CA ASN A 311 2.59 3.58 -15.90
C ASN A 311 1.68 4.01 -17.06
N GLY A 312 0.35 3.94 -16.93
CA GLY A 312 -0.57 4.24 -18.03
C GLY A 312 -0.70 3.13 -19.06
N GLY A 313 -0.22 1.92 -18.76
CA GLY A 313 -0.34 0.77 -19.63
C GLY A 313 -1.74 0.16 -19.58
N PHE A 314 -2.25 -0.31 -20.72
CA PHE A 314 -3.46 -1.12 -20.76
C PHE A 314 -3.15 -2.52 -20.18
N CYS A 315 -3.90 -2.94 -19.16
CA CYS A 315 -3.69 -4.19 -18.44
C CYS A 315 -4.78 -5.22 -18.76
N ILE A 316 -4.37 -6.42 -19.19
CA ILE A 316 -5.20 -7.62 -19.15
C ILE A 316 -4.62 -8.57 -18.09
N THR A 317 -5.42 -8.95 -17.09
CA THR A 317 -4.99 -9.79 -15.96
C THR A 317 -5.92 -10.99 -15.75
N ASN A 318 -5.40 -12.11 -15.24
CA ASN A 318 -6.27 -13.18 -14.76
C ASN A 318 -7.04 -12.73 -13.51
N TYR A 319 -8.16 -13.40 -13.26
CA TYR A 319 -8.99 -13.16 -12.09
C TYR A 319 -8.24 -13.39 -10.76
N GLN A 320 -8.51 -12.51 -9.81
CA GLN A 320 -8.15 -12.56 -8.39
C GLN A 320 -9.34 -11.98 -7.63
N SER A 321 -9.72 -12.56 -6.50
CA SER A 321 -10.95 -12.17 -5.78
C SER A 321 -10.92 -10.73 -5.31
N GLU A 322 -9.75 -10.22 -4.89
CA GLU A 322 -9.62 -8.85 -4.42
C GLU A 322 -9.67 -7.81 -5.55
N LEU A 323 -9.48 -8.18 -6.82
CA LEU A 323 -9.50 -7.21 -7.94
C LEU A 323 -10.77 -6.35 -7.96
N LEU A 324 -11.92 -6.98 -7.70
CA LEU A 324 -13.22 -6.33 -7.75
C LEU A 324 -13.46 -5.33 -6.61
N GLU A 325 -12.66 -5.41 -5.54
CA GLU A 325 -12.71 -4.45 -4.42
C GLU A 325 -12.00 -3.14 -4.78
N TYR A 326 -11.01 -3.19 -5.66
CA TYR A 326 -10.13 -2.05 -5.99
C TYR A 326 -10.37 -1.47 -7.39
N PHE A 327 -10.77 -2.31 -8.34
CA PHE A 327 -10.87 -2.00 -9.76
C PHE A 327 -12.21 -2.45 -10.35
N THR A 328 -12.72 -1.67 -11.28
CA THR A 328 -13.94 -1.98 -12.04
C THR A 328 -13.53 -2.66 -13.36
N PRO A 329 -13.92 -3.92 -13.59
CA PRO A 329 -13.61 -4.63 -14.83
C PRO A 329 -14.13 -3.89 -16.06
N ASP A 330 -13.36 -3.95 -17.15
CA ASP A 330 -13.60 -3.28 -18.43
C ASP A 330 -13.71 -1.74 -18.36
N VAL A 331 -13.45 -1.16 -17.20
CA VAL A 331 -13.37 0.30 -16.97
C VAL A 331 -11.95 0.70 -16.59
N ASP A 332 -11.36 0.04 -15.62
CA ASP A 332 -10.00 0.34 -15.10
C ASP A 332 -8.93 -0.61 -15.66
N LEU A 333 -9.32 -1.86 -15.91
CA LEU A 333 -8.50 -2.95 -16.42
C LEU A 333 -9.40 -4.04 -17.00
N VAL A 334 -8.84 -5.00 -17.71
CA VAL A 334 -9.58 -6.13 -18.28
C VAL A 334 -9.18 -7.41 -17.58
N ILE A 335 -10.19 -8.21 -17.19
CA ILE A 335 -9.97 -9.51 -16.55
C ILE A 335 -10.19 -10.61 -17.59
N TYR A 336 -9.35 -11.64 -17.62
CA TYR A 336 -9.62 -12.88 -18.37
C TYR A 336 -9.80 -14.08 -17.43
N GLU A 337 -10.62 -15.03 -17.87
CA GLU A 337 -10.97 -16.22 -17.06
C GLU A 337 -10.30 -17.50 -17.53
N ASN A 338 -9.84 -17.55 -18.78
CA ASN A 338 -9.13 -18.71 -19.34
C ASN A 338 -8.35 -18.31 -20.61
N GLU A 339 -7.67 -19.29 -21.23
CA GLU A 339 -6.84 -19.08 -22.41
C GLU A 339 -7.64 -18.54 -23.60
N GLU A 340 -8.81 -19.12 -23.89
CA GLU A 340 -9.63 -18.74 -25.05
C GLU A 340 -10.18 -17.31 -24.90
N ASP A 341 -10.64 -16.98 -23.70
CA ASP A 341 -11.10 -15.64 -23.34
C ASP A 341 -9.97 -14.61 -23.45
N LEU A 342 -8.75 -14.94 -22.98
CA LEU A 342 -7.59 -14.07 -23.15
C LEU A 342 -7.31 -13.76 -24.63
N LEU A 343 -7.23 -14.78 -25.48
CA LEU A 343 -6.97 -14.60 -26.91
C LEU A 343 -8.08 -13.78 -27.58
N SER A 344 -9.34 -14.03 -27.21
CA SER A 344 -10.50 -13.27 -27.71
C SER A 344 -10.43 -11.80 -27.33
N LYS A 345 -10.11 -11.50 -26.07
CA LYS A 345 -9.95 -10.12 -25.56
C LYS A 345 -8.76 -9.41 -26.20
N ILE A 346 -7.63 -10.08 -26.39
CA ILE A 346 -6.49 -9.50 -27.13
C ILE A 346 -6.92 -9.13 -28.56
N ALA A 347 -7.56 -10.06 -29.29
CA ALA A 347 -8.00 -9.79 -30.64
C ALA A 347 -9.06 -8.67 -30.73
N TYR A 348 -9.90 -8.52 -29.71
CA TYR A 348 -10.85 -7.41 -29.60
C TYR A 348 -10.14 -6.08 -29.35
N TYR A 349 -9.33 -5.96 -28.29
CA TYR A 349 -8.71 -4.69 -27.91
C TYR A 349 -7.56 -4.24 -28.83
N LEU A 350 -7.02 -5.13 -29.67
CA LEU A 350 -6.15 -4.72 -30.78
C LEU A 350 -6.91 -4.01 -31.91
N ARG A 351 -8.21 -4.28 -32.07
CA ARG A 351 -9.08 -3.63 -33.07
C ARG A 351 -9.83 -2.41 -32.53
N ASN A 352 -9.97 -2.28 -31.21
CA ASN A 352 -10.71 -1.20 -30.54
C ASN A 352 -9.75 -0.30 -29.74
N GLU A 353 -8.98 0.53 -30.46
CA GLU A 353 -7.92 1.34 -29.87
C GLU A 353 -8.43 2.43 -28.91
N GLU A 354 -9.51 3.12 -29.27
CA GLU A 354 -10.06 4.21 -28.44
C GLU A 354 -10.51 3.70 -27.07
N GLU A 355 -11.26 2.60 -27.07
CA GLU A 355 -11.71 1.91 -25.85
C GLU A 355 -10.52 1.44 -25.00
N ARG A 356 -9.53 0.80 -25.63
CA ARG A 356 -8.29 0.35 -24.96
C ARG A 356 -7.55 1.50 -24.27
N ILE A 357 -7.39 2.62 -24.97
CA ILE A 357 -6.71 3.81 -24.43
C ILE A 357 -7.54 4.42 -23.29
N GLN A 358 -8.87 4.44 -23.39
CA GLN A 358 -9.73 4.95 -22.33
C GLN A 358 -9.62 4.11 -21.05
N ILE A 359 -9.64 2.79 -21.16
CA ILE A 359 -9.48 1.89 -20.01
C ILE A 359 -8.11 2.09 -19.35
N ALA A 360 -7.03 2.17 -20.14
CA ALA A 360 -5.68 2.42 -19.62
C ALA A 360 -5.59 3.74 -18.84
N ARG A 361 -6.23 4.81 -19.35
CA ARG A 361 -6.29 6.11 -18.68
C ARG A 361 -7.07 6.06 -17.37
N ASN A 362 -8.20 5.36 -17.35
CA ASN A 362 -9.01 5.20 -16.14
C ASN A 362 -8.22 4.47 -15.05
N GLY A 363 -7.61 3.33 -15.39
CA GLY A 363 -6.79 2.54 -14.46
C GLY A 363 -5.61 3.34 -13.90
N TYR A 364 -4.91 4.10 -14.75
CA TYR A 364 -3.85 5.02 -14.31
C TYR A 364 -4.35 6.09 -13.34
N ASN A 365 -5.44 6.78 -13.69
CA ASN A 365 -6.00 7.83 -12.85
C ASN A 365 -6.42 7.28 -11.47
N LYS A 366 -6.99 6.08 -11.44
CA LYS A 366 -7.38 5.41 -10.19
C LYS A 366 -6.16 5.04 -9.33
N VAL A 367 -5.13 4.44 -9.92
CA VAL A 367 -3.90 4.11 -9.19
C VAL A 367 -3.20 5.37 -8.68
N LYS A 368 -3.09 6.41 -9.52
CA LYS A 368 -2.47 7.70 -9.16
C LYS A 368 -3.21 8.42 -8.03
N SER A 369 -4.54 8.31 -7.99
CA SER A 369 -5.35 9.00 -6.98
C SER A 369 -5.54 8.21 -5.69
N LEU A 370 -5.48 6.88 -5.72
CA LEU A 370 -5.88 6.05 -4.57
C LEU A 370 -4.80 5.07 -4.09
N TYR A 371 -3.96 4.56 -4.98
CA TYR A 371 -3.13 3.37 -4.72
C TYR A 371 -1.64 3.62 -4.92
N THR A 372 -1.16 4.81 -4.55
CA THR A 372 0.28 5.12 -4.58
C THR A 372 1.00 4.59 -3.34
N TYR A 373 2.33 4.42 -3.43
CA TYR A 373 3.14 4.07 -2.26
C TYR A 373 2.94 5.05 -1.10
N GLU A 374 2.88 6.36 -1.36
CA GLU A 374 2.70 7.37 -0.31
C GLU A 374 1.39 7.14 0.46
N LYS A 375 0.29 6.84 -0.23
CA LYS A 375 -1.01 6.54 0.41
C LYS A 375 -0.98 5.25 1.23
N ARG A 376 -0.29 4.21 0.74
CA ARG A 376 -0.11 2.96 1.50
C ARG A 376 0.72 3.20 2.76
N LEU A 377 1.84 3.93 2.62
CA LEU A 377 2.76 4.22 3.71
C LEU A 377 2.11 5.13 4.76
N GLU A 378 1.31 6.10 4.35
CA GLU A 378 0.49 6.92 5.25
C GLU A 378 -0.41 6.03 6.11
N LYS A 379 -1.21 5.14 5.51
CA LYS A 379 -2.08 4.23 6.27
C LYS A 379 -1.29 3.25 7.17
N ILE A 380 -0.16 2.73 6.71
CA ILE A 380 0.75 1.90 7.53
C ILE A 380 1.19 2.70 8.77
N ILE A 381 1.69 3.92 8.57
CA ILE A 381 2.15 4.78 9.67
C ILE A 381 0.99 5.12 10.60
N GLU A 382 -0.19 5.45 10.07
CA GLU A 382 -1.37 5.67 10.90
C GLU A 382 -1.65 4.48 11.81
N ILE A 383 -1.69 3.26 11.25
CA ILE A 383 -1.91 2.00 11.99
C ILE A 383 -0.88 1.80 13.10
N VAL A 384 0.41 1.99 12.80
CA VAL A 384 1.50 1.76 13.76
C VAL A 384 1.47 2.74 14.94
N TRP A 385 0.86 3.91 14.78
CA TRP A 385 0.82 4.97 15.80
C TRP A 385 -0.61 5.36 16.22
N GLN A 386 -1.62 4.49 16.03
CA GLN A 386 -3.02 4.76 16.40
C GLN A 386 -3.23 5.10 17.88
N ASP A 387 -2.41 4.55 18.80
CA ASP A 387 -2.48 4.83 20.25
C ASP A 387 -2.20 6.29 20.64
N LYS A 388 -1.88 7.17 19.69
CA LYS A 388 -1.81 8.62 19.92
C LYS A 388 -3.14 9.35 19.65
N LYS A 389 -4.24 8.64 19.39
CA LYS A 389 -5.59 9.21 19.29
C LYS A 389 -6.30 9.18 20.65
N VAL A 390 -6.11 10.22 21.46
CA VAL A 390 -7.09 10.57 22.51
C VAL A 390 -8.01 11.60 21.88
N CYS A 391 -8.99 11.15 21.09
CA CYS A 391 -10.00 12.03 20.52
C CYS A 391 -10.83 12.67 21.65
N TYR A 392 -10.98 13.99 21.61
CA TYR A 392 -12.02 14.68 22.37
C TYR A 392 -13.39 14.07 22.02
N GLY A 393 -14.21 13.82 23.05
CA GLY A 393 -15.41 13.00 22.99
C GLY A 393 -16.40 13.34 21.87
N LEU A 394 -16.50 12.44 20.91
CA LEU A 394 -17.60 12.36 19.94
C LEU A 394 -18.91 11.83 20.56
N GLU A 395 -18.93 11.50 21.85
CA GLU A 395 -20.10 10.87 22.49
C GLU A 395 -21.15 11.85 23.04
N ASN A 396 -21.00 13.17 22.84
CA ASN A 396 -22.01 14.15 23.24
C ASN A 396 -22.80 14.69 22.04
N ILE A 397 -24.13 14.50 22.10
CA ILE A 397 -25.13 14.91 21.10
C ILE A 397 -25.01 16.38 20.66
N SER A 398 -24.40 17.27 21.47
CA SER A 398 -24.13 18.67 21.11
C SER A 398 -23.09 18.87 19.99
N SER A 399 -22.20 17.91 19.75
CA SER A 399 -21.11 18.04 18.77
C SER A 399 -21.55 17.71 17.33
N ILE A 400 -22.54 16.83 17.17
CA ILE A 400 -23.05 16.39 15.86
C ILE A 400 -23.85 17.50 15.16
N GLU A 401 -24.68 18.23 15.89
CA GLU A 401 -25.46 19.34 15.32
C GLU A 401 -24.57 20.50 14.86
N LYS A 402 -23.51 20.82 15.63
CA LYS A 402 -22.50 21.83 15.26
C LYS A 402 -21.71 21.40 14.03
N LYS A 403 -21.35 20.12 13.92
CA LYS A 403 -20.68 19.53 12.76
C LYS A 403 -21.54 19.63 11.50
N HIS A 404 -22.83 19.28 11.56
CA HIS A 404 -23.74 19.43 10.41
C HIS A 404 -23.92 20.90 10.00
N ALA A 405 -24.03 21.81 10.97
CA ALA A 405 -24.10 23.25 10.71
C ALA A 405 -22.83 23.77 10.00
N LEU A 406 -21.65 23.33 10.47
CA LEU A 406 -20.36 23.66 9.85
C LEU A 406 -20.27 23.10 8.43
N MET A 407 -20.57 21.80 8.23
CA MET A 407 -20.52 21.16 6.91
C MET A 407 -21.43 21.85 5.90
N TYR A 408 -22.68 22.13 6.29
CA TYR A 408 -23.63 22.86 5.45
C TYR A 408 -23.06 24.23 5.05
N PHE A 409 -22.46 24.96 5.98
CA PHE A 409 -21.86 26.26 5.67
C PHE A 409 -20.67 26.14 4.70
N LEU A 410 -19.75 25.20 4.95
CA LEU A 410 -18.57 24.97 4.10
C LEU A 410 -18.97 24.60 2.66
N GLU A 411 -20.06 23.84 2.48
CA GLU A 411 -20.65 23.57 1.17
C GLU A 411 -21.19 24.84 0.50
N GLN A 412 -21.86 25.74 1.22
CA GLN A 412 -22.41 26.98 0.63
C GLN A 412 -21.33 27.91 0.09
N ILE A 413 -20.14 27.90 0.67
CA ILE A 413 -19.01 28.74 0.24
C ILE A 413 -18.04 28.01 -0.70
N ASN A 414 -18.31 26.75 -1.07
CA ASN A 414 -17.43 25.89 -1.85
C ASN A 414 -16.00 25.83 -1.28
N ALA A 415 -15.85 25.71 0.04
CA ALA A 415 -14.53 25.60 0.65
C ALA A 415 -13.90 24.24 0.29
N GLU A 416 -12.73 24.24 -0.35
CA GLU A 416 -12.00 23.03 -0.76
C GLU A 416 -10.92 22.64 0.26
N SER A 417 -10.43 23.63 1.04
CA SER A 417 -9.37 23.50 2.03
C SER A 417 -9.77 24.13 3.37
N VAL A 418 -9.92 23.31 4.41
CA VAL A 418 -10.43 23.73 5.71
C VAL A 418 -9.55 23.21 6.83
N LEU A 419 -8.94 24.14 7.58
CA LEU A 419 -8.19 23.81 8.78
C LEU A 419 -9.11 23.78 10.00
N ASP A 420 -9.33 22.61 10.59
CA ASP A 420 -10.03 22.46 11.88
C ASP A 420 -9.04 22.45 13.05
N ILE A 421 -9.13 23.47 13.92
CA ILE A 421 -8.25 23.63 15.08
C ILE A 421 -8.56 22.64 16.21
N GLY A 422 -9.74 22.02 16.22
CA GLY A 422 -10.16 21.08 17.26
C GLY A 422 -9.37 19.79 17.18
N LEU A 423 -9.17 19.31 15.96
CA LEU A 423 -8.32 18.17 15.66
C LEU A 423 -6.83 18.44 15.90
N PHE A 424 -6.40 19.69 15.75
CA PHE A 424 -5.03 20.10 16.08
C PHE A 424 -4.72 20.00 17.59
N LEU A 425 -5.71 20.24 18.46
CA LEU A 425 -5.54 20.25 19.92
C LEU A 425 -5.74 18.89 20.59
N GLU A 426 -6.20 17.87 19.85
CA GLU A 426 -6.30 16.47 20.29
C GLU A 426 -4.99 15.93 20.90
N ARG A 427 -3.84 16.45 20.46
CA ARG A 427 -2.51 16.07 21.00
C ARG A 427 -2.10 16.81 22.28
N ILE A 428 -3.00 17.55 22.93
CA ILE A 428 -2.71 18.27 24.17
C ILE A 428 -3.64 17.73 25.26
N ASN A 429 -3.06 17.01 26.24
CA ASN A 429 -3.78 16.43 27.37
C ASN A 429 -4.77 17.43 27.99
N ALA A 430 -6.02 17.00 28.14
CA ALA A 430 -7.17 17.80 28.61
C ALA A 430 -7.07 18.32 30.07
N SER A 431 -5.98 18.01 30.79
CA SER A 431 -5.78 18.43 32.18
C SER A 431 -5.10 19.79 32.34
N ASP A 432 -4.50 20.34 31.28
CA ASP A 432 -3.76 21.61 31.33
C ASP A 432 -4.57 22.73 30.67
N LYS A 433 -4.63 23.91 31.30
CA LYS A 433 -5.05 25.14 30.59
C LYS A 433 -4.19 25.31 29.34
N LEU A 434 -4.84 25.40 28.17
CA LEU A 434 -4.16 25.61 26.91
C LEU A 434 -3.54 27.03 26.91
N ASN A 435 -2.29 27.14 26.45
CA ASN A 435 -1.58 28.41 26.31
C ASN A 435 -1.04 28.51 24.89
N TYR A 436 -1.18 29.67 24.28
CA TYR A 436 -0.75 30.00 22.92
C TYR A 436 0.72 29.62 22.62
N GLN A 437 1.64 29.82 23.57
CA GLN A 437 3.07 29.53 23.36
C GLN A 437 3.34 28.03 23.09
N LYS A 438 2.52 27.13 23.64
CA LYS A 438 2.62 25.68 23.38
C LYS A 438 2.12 25.30 21.98
N ILE A 439 1.31 26.15 21.35
CA ILE A 439 0.72 25.93 20.02
C ILE A 439 1.71 26.32 18.94
N GLN A 440 2.30 27.53 19.03
CA GLN A 440 3.19 28.09 18.01
C GLN A 440 4.38 27.18 17.64
N SER A 441 4.82 26.29 18.54
CA SER A 441 5.95 25.38 18.33
C SER A 441 5.59 23.98 17.81
N LYS A 442 4.34 23.73 17.38
CA LYS A 442 3.83 22.39 17.01
C LYS A 442 3.51 22.23 15.52
N LEU A 443 3.17 21.00 15.14
CA LEU A 443 2.74 20.61 13.79
C LEU A 443 1.22 20.73 13.67
N ILE A 444 0.71 21.36 12.60
CA ILE A 444 -0.70 21.37 12.20
C ILE A 444 -1.01 20.13 11.36
N VAL A 445 -2.15 19.49 11.60
CA VAL A 445 -2.72 18.44 10.75
C VAL A 445 -3.94 19.01 10.04
N ASP A 446 -4.05 18.81 8.73
CA ASP A 446 -5.15 19.33 7.92
C ASP A 446 -5.88 18.21 7.14
N GLY A 447 -7.19 18.41 6.93
CA GLY A 447 -8.11 17.56 6.17
C GLY A 447 -8.89 16.56 7.02
N ILE A 448 -10.21 16.73 7.06
CA ILE A 448 -11.17 15.70 7.52
C ILE A 448 -11.88 15.16 6.30
N GLU A 449 -11.86 13.86 6.09
CA GLU A 449 -12.86 13.18 5.26
C GLU A 449 -13.66 12.22 6.14
N LEU A 450 -14.97 12.45 6.22
CA LEU A 450 -15.90 11.52 6.87
C LEU A 450 -16.29 10.46 5.85
N VAL A 451 -15.66 9.30 5.94
CA VAL A 451 -16.06 8.16 5.12
C VAL A 451 -17.19 7.44 5.83
N TYR A 452 -18.44 7.66 5.38
CA TYR A 452 -19.57 6.87 5.84
C TYR A 452 -19.50 5.49 5.19
N GLN A 453 -18.94 4.49 5.89
CA GLN A 453 -19.05 3.10 5.45
C GLN A 453 -20.42 2.53 5.82
N ALA A 454 -20.97 1.68 4.96
CA ALA A 454 -22.29 1.04 5.09
C ALA A 454 -22.47 0.12 6.33
N LYS A 455 -21.57 0.20 7.32
CA LYS A 455 -21.52 -0.61 8.55
C LYS A 455 -21.35 0.23 9.83
N ASN A 456 -21.93 1.43 9.89
CA ASN A 456 -22.08 2.21 11.14
C ASN A 456 -20.79 2.49 11.95
N GLU A 457 -19.60 2.44 11.34
CA GLU A 457 -18.36 2.87 11.98
C GLU A 457 -17.82 4.11 11.25
N GLU A 458 -17.65 5.20 11.98
CA GLU A 458 -17.05 6.44 11.49
C GLU A 458 -15.51 6.31 11.52
N GLU A 459 -14.86 6.21 10.36
CA GLU A 459 -13.39 6.27 10.28
C GLU A 459 -12.96 7.67 9.77
N THR A 460 -12.10 8.35 10.52
CA THR A 460 -11.53 9.67 10.16
C THR A 460 -10.16 9.49 9.51
N VAL A 461 -9.99 10.01 8.30
CA VAL A 461 -8.71 10.03 7.55
C VAL A 461 -8.15 11.45 7.55
N TYR A 462 -6.89 11.62 7.95
CA TYR A 462 -6.17 12.89 7.96
C TYR A 462 -5.40 13.06 6.64
N ARG A 463 -5.31 14.28 6.07
CA ARG A 463 -4.69 14.47 4.74
C ARG A 463 -3.22 14.91 4.78
N ASN A 464 -2.82 15.78 5.71
CA ASN A 464 -1.47 16.37 5.71
C ASN A 464 -0.99 16.78 7.11
N THR A 465 0.33 16.82 7.33
CA THR A 465 0.95 17.39 8.56
C THR A 465 2.01 18.44 8.20
N TYR A 466 1.89 19.66 8.73
CA TYR A 466 2.76 20.81 8.46
C TYR A 466 3.39 21.39 9.74
N LYS A 467 4.59 21.98 9.66
CA LYS A 467 5.08 22.87 10.74
C LYS A 467 4.44 24.24 10.60
N ILE A 468 3.94 24.80 11.70
CA ILE A 468 3.24 26.10 11.75
C ILE A 468 4.04 27.22 11.07
N ASP A 469 5.36 27.28 11.30
CA ASP A 469 6.25 28.29 10.73
C ASP A 469 6.55 28.10 9.23
N LYS A 470 6.03 27.03 8.62
CA LYS A 470 6.22 26.67 7.20
C LYS A 470 4.93 26.76 6.38
N ILE A 471 3.80 27.06 6.99
CA ILE A 471 2.53 27.19 6.28
C ILE A 471 2.50 28.56 5.59
N PRO A 472 2.24 28.62 4.27
CA PRO A 472 2.05 29.88 3.55
C PRO A 472 0.91 30.73 4.12
N SER A 473 0.95 32.04 3.90
CA SER A 473 -0.19 32.90 4.25
C SER A 473 -1.40 32.60 3.36
N ASN A 474 -2.62 32.62 3.92
CA ASN A 474 -3.87 32.28 3.23
C ASN A 474 -3.84 30.91 2.53
N PHE A 475 -3.25 29.91 3.19
CA PHE A 475 -3.14 28.55 2.67
C PHE A 475 -4.47 27.78 2.70
N TYR A 476 -5.41 28.16 3.57
CA TYR A 476 -6.74 27.55 3.69
C TYR A 476 -7.84 28.51 3.27
N ASP A 477 -8.89 27.98 2.64
CA ASP A 477 -10.12 28.73 2.36
C ASP A 477 -10.79 29.16 3.66
N VAL A 478 -10.75 28.29 4.68
CA VAL A 478 -11.37 28.52 5.98
C VAL A 478 -10.53 27.94 7.12
N VAL A 479 -10.49 28.64 8.25
CA VAL A 479 -10.06 28.06 9.54
C VAL A 479 -11.27 27.91 10.47
N ALA A 480 -11.54 26.69 10.96
CA ALA A 480 -12.62 26.40 11.89
C ALA A 480 -12.10 26.27 13.33
N VAL A 481 -12.75 26.98 14.26
CA VAL A 481 -12.44 27.04 15.69
C VAL A 481 -13.70 26.74 16.50
N ILE A 482 -14.11 25.48 16.49
CA ILE A 482 -15.35 25.01 17.14
C ILE A 482 -15.03 24.34 18.47
N ASP A 483 -15.77 24.66 19.54
CA ASP A 483 -15.66 24.02 20.87
C ASP A 483 -14.28 24.12 21.56
N ILE A 484 -13.40 25.01 21.09
CA ILE A 484 -12.02 25.10 21.55
C ILE A 484 -11.76 26.30 22.45
N LEU A 485 -12.35 27.45 22.13
CA LEU A 485 -12.03 28.73 22.79
C LEU A 485 -12.33 28.70 24.30
N LYS A 486 -13.25 27.85 24.74
CA LYS A 486 -13.58 27.61 26.16
C LYS A 486 -12.40 27.12 27.00
N TYR A 487 -11.35 26.59 26.36
CA TYR A 487 -10.14 26.10 27.04
C TYR A 487 -9.02 27.14 27.14
N PHE A 488 -9.20 28.33 26.55
CA PHE A 488 -8.21 29.40 26.52
C PHE A 488 -8.61 30.54 27.45
N THR A 489 -7.61 31.26 27.98
CA THR A 489 -7.88 32.56 28.59
C THR A 489 -8.21 33.57 27.50
N VAL A 490 -8.88 34.68 27.84
CA VAL A 490 -9.17 35.78 26.89
C VAL A 490 -7.90 36.23 26.15
N SER A 491 -6.78 36.38 26.87
CA SER A 491 -5.50 36.78 26.28
C SER A 491 -4.95 35.73 25.30
N ASP A 492 -5.06 34.44 25.63
CA ASP A 492 -4.57 33.36 24.75
C ASP A 492 -5.48 33.19 23.53
N SER A 493 -6.80 33.39 23.67
CA SER A 493 -7.75 33.38 22.56
C SER A 493 -7.42 34.47 21.54
N ILE A 494 -7.08 35.68 22.01
CA ILE A 494 -6.64 36.77 21.12
C ILE A 494 -5.39 36.38 20.34
N GLN A 495 -4.39 35.82 21.01
CA GLN A 495 -3.13 35.42 20.37
C GLN A 495 -3.33 34.26 19.39
N LEU A 496 -4.17 33.27 19.74
CA LEU A 496 -4.53 32.17 18.85
C LEU A 496 -5.17 32.70 17.57
N ILE A 497 -6.19 33.55 17.69
CA ILE A 497 -6.88 34.11 16.52
C ILE A 497 -5.94 34.97 15.66
N GLN A 498 -5.02 35.73 16.27
CA GLN A 498 -3.98 36.48 15.54
C GLN A 498 -3.05 35.56 14.73
N LEU A 499 -2.68 34.40 15.28
CA LEU A 499 -1.92 33.38 14.55
C LEU A 499 -2.74 32.78 13.42
N LEU A 500 -4.00 32.43 13.66
CA LEU A 500 -4.86 31.76 12.69
C LEU A 500 -5.21 32.65 11.50
N LYS A 501 -5.31 33.97 11.71
CA LYS A 501 -5.49 34.97 10.65
C LYS A 501 -4.42 34.88 9.56
N GLN A 502 -3.22 34.39 9.87
CA GLN A 502 -2.20 34.25 8.84
C GLN A 502 -2.53 33.13 7.84
N PHE A 503 -3.32 32.12 8.24
CA PHE A 503 -3.57 30.92 7.44
C PHE A 503 -4.83 31.01 6.58
N SER A 504 -5.78 31.89 6.91
CA SER A 504 -6.97 32.17 6.10
C SER A 504 -7.50 33.58 6.37
N GLY A 505 -8.11 34.18 5.35
CA GLY A 505 -8.88 35.42 5.48
C GLY A 505 -10.23 35.24 6.18
N LEU A 506 -10.70 34.00 6.32
CA LEU A 506 -11.98 33.63 6.90
C LEU A 506 -11.79 32.63 8.05
N ILE A 507 -12.18 33.04 9.26
CA ILE A 507 -12.21 32.16 10.44
C ILE A 507 -13.65 31.97 10.86
N ILE A 508 -14.06 30.71 11.07
CA ILE A 508 -15.34 30.36 11.67
C ILE A 508 -15.09 29.95 13.11
N ALA A 509 -15.79 30.58 14.05
CA ALA A 509 -15.75 30.19 15.45
C ALA A 509 -17.17 29.85 15.95
N GLU A 510 -17.24 29.09 17.05
CA GLU A 510 -18.50 28.99 17.79
C GLU A 510 -18.92 30.36 18.33
N TYR A 511 -20.20 30.68 18.20
CA TYR A 511 -20.74 31.90 18.78
C TYR A 511 -21.00 31.74 20.28
N GLN A 512 -20.34 32.58 21.09
CA GLN A 512 -20.73 32.86 22.46
C GLN A 512 -20.65 34.37 22.68
N GLN A 513 -21.56 34.92 23.50
CA GLN A 513 -21.61 36.36 23.76
C GLN A 513 -20.28 36.88 24.32
N GLU A 514 -19.61 36.09 25.16
CA GLU A 514 -18.30 36.41 25.72
C GLU A 514 -17.19 36.52 24.66
N TYR A 515 -17.34 35.84 23.52
CA TYR A 515 -16.34 35.88 22.44
C TYR A 515 -16.50 37.09 21.52
N GLU A 516 -17.66 37.75 21.49
CA GLU A 516 -17.84 38.98 20.73
C GLU A 516 -16.88 40.07 21.22
N GLU A 517 -16.73 40.23 22.54
CA GLU A 517 -15.78 41.19 23.11
C GLU A 517 -14.33 40.85 22.75
N ILE A 518 -13.99 39.55 22.74
CA ILE A 518 -12.68 39.05 22.34
C ILE A 518 -12.42 39.41 20.87
N PHE A 519 -13.32 39.07 19.96
CA PHE A 519 -13.10 39.29 18.53
C PHE A 519 -13.11 40.77 18.13
N ASN A 520 -13.96 41.58 18.78
CA ASN A 520 -13.97 43.04 18.58
C ASN A 520 -12.65 43.71 18.99
N SER A 521 -11.87 43.09 19.89
CA SER A 521 -10.58 43.62 20.33
C SER A 521 -9.42 43.39 19.34
N ILE A 522 -9.62 42.58 18.28
CA ILE A 522 -8.54 42.06 17.40
C ILE A 522 -8.25 42.98 16.19
N GLY A 523 -8.87 44.16 16.11
CA GLY A 523 -8.62 45.17 15.07
C GLY A 523 -9.69 45.18 13.97
N THR A 524 -9.34 45.61 12.74
CA THR A 524 -10.30 45.68 11.62
C THR A 524 -10.62 44.29 11.09
N CYS A 525 -11.67 43.67 11.62
CA CYS A 525 -12.33 42.50 11.06
C CYS A 525 -13.84 42.75 10.95
N LYS A 526 -14.49 42.10 10.00
CA LYS A 526 -15.95 42.05 9.93
C LYS A 526 -16.41 40.80 10.67
N LEU A 527 -17.31 41.00 11.62
CA LEU A 527 -17.95 39.92 12.38
C LEU A 527 -19.35 39.68 11.83
N GLU A 528 -19.64 38.46 11.39
CA GLU A 528 -20.98 38.06 10.97
C GLU A 528 -21.46 36.85 11.74
N LYS A 529 -22.63 36.97 12.38
CA LYS A 529 -23.26 35.86 13.07
C LYS A 529 -24.09 35.04 12.08
N ILE A 530 -23.89 33.73 12.08
CA ILE A 530 -24.65 32.77 11.28
C ILE A 530 -25.38 31.80 12.19
N THR A 531 -26.61 31.45 11.79
CA THR A 531 -27.42 30.45 12.47
C THR A 531 -27.72 29.31 11.51
N ALA A 532 -27.40 28.09 11.90
CA ALA A 532 -27.69 26.88 11.13
C ALA A 532 -28.27 25.81 12.09
N GLY A 533 -29.57 25.56 11.98
CA GLY A 533 -30.30 24.76 12.97
C GLY A 533 -30.35 25.46 14.34
N GLN A 534 -29.97 24.74 15.40
CA GLN A 534 -29.81 25.30 16.75
C GLN A 534 -28.40 25.86 17.01
N SER A 535 -27.46 25.67 16.08
CA SER A 535 -26.07 26.10 16.21
C SER A 535 -25.90 27.56 15.78
N GLN A 536 -25.16 28.32 16.58
CA GLN A 536 -24.75 29.68 16.25
C GLN A 536 -23.24 29.72 16.02
N LEU A 537 -22.83 30.26 14.88
CA LEU A 537 -21.45 30.43 14.47
C LEU A 537 -21.15 31.92 14.28
N MET A 538 -19.88 32.28 14.47
CA MET A 538 -19.37 33.62 14.21
C MET A 538 -18.31 33.53 13.11
N LEU A 539 -18.54 34.28 12.03
CA LEU A 539 -17.54 34.50 11.00
C LEU A 539 -16.67 35.69 11.39
N ILE A 540 -15.37 35.53 11.25
CA ILE A 540 -14.37 36.57 11.47
C ILE A 540 -13.61 36.73 10.15
N ILE A 541 -13.88 37.85 9.47
CA ILE A 541 -13.42 38.12 8.12
C ILE A 541 -12.35 39.23 8.18
N TYR A 542 -11.14 38.92 7.71
CA TYR A 542 -9.99 39.82 7.82
C TYR A 542 -9.58 40.51 6.51
N ASN A 543 -10.10 40.06 5.36
CA ASN A 543 -9.87 40.64 4.03
C ASN A 543 -11.23 40.69 3.28
N GLU A 544 -11.42 41.68 2.39
CA GLU A 544 -12.70 41.92 1.68
C GLU A 544 -13.27 40.72 0.92
#